data_AF-A0A1R2CGL0-F1
#
_entry.id   AF-A0A1R2CGL0-F1
#
_cell.length_a   1.000
_cell.length_b   1.000
_cell.length_c   1.000
_cell.angle_alpha   90.00
_cell.angle_beta   90.00
_cell.angle_gamma   90.00
#
_symmetry.space_group_name_H-M   'P 1'
#
loop_
_entity.id
_entity.type
_entity.pdbx_description
1 polymer ?
#
loop_
_entity_poly.entity_id
_entity_poly.type
_entity_poly.pdbx_seq_one_letter_code
_entity_poly.pdbx_strand_id
1 'polypeptide(L)'
;MEQCRFCLDQEDPKKLISPCNCTGSQKYIHQACLNKWQETMMKNVFTYPETFSLSQVSKCGVCKSKYITKPYSKYWKWIKFFTPFISIIQQYSYSIILFLVTLALFSGLILITFLTNLLCILIICVAICYWKGIRPRIFATIDGIRLGFIRVGNPVAEIMPGMIISATSAITQGIFMNSKILITNYSPETGAVGFILNKRIGIEENLFYGIGGPVSPNSQHIIHNMGELPQSARVVDGIYIGGVLNQIHPEAKCMHFLGYSGWAPYQLDGEIRAGVWEIVGIATPDDVFI
;
A
#
# COMPACT_ATOMS: atom_id res chain seq x y z
N MET A 1 37.90 79.41 2.59
CA MET A 1 36.99 78.28 2.30
C MET A 1 37.76 77.01 2.59
N GLU A 2 37.09 75.99 3.10
CA GLU A 2 37.70 74.71 3.48
C GLU A 2 37.05 73.57 2.69
N GLN A 3 37.76 72.45 2.52
CA GLN A 3 37.32 71.34 1.66
C GLN A 3 36.82 70.15 2.49
N CYS A 4 35.71 69.54 2.09
CA CYS A 4 35.23 68.29 2.70
C CYS A 4 36.07 67.10 2.24
N ARG A 5 36.63 66.33 3.18
CA ARG A 5 37.45 65.15 2.90
C ARG A 5 36.77 64.05 2.05
N PHE A 6 35.46 63.88 2.18
CA PHE A 6 34.75 62.76 1.53
C PHE A 6 34.21 63.08 0.14
N CYS A 7 33.67 64.30 -0.07
CA CYS A 7 33.11 64.71 -1.38
C CYS A 7 34.00 65.68 -2.14
N LEU A 8 35.05 66.24 -1.51
CA LEU A 8 36.01 67.16 -2.10
C LEU A 8 35.44 68.55 -2.50
N ASP A 9 34.22 68.88 -2.10
CA ASP A 9 33.64 70.21 -2.32
C ASP A 9 34.21 71.25 -1.34
N GLN A 10 34.33 72.50 -1.82
CA GLN A 10 34.74 73.66 -1.01
C GLN A 10 33.51 74.37 -0.43
N GLU A 11 33.49 74.59 0.88
CA GLU A 11 32.41 75.28 1.58
C GLU A 11 32.94 76.29 2.62
N ASP A 12 32.03 77.08 3.19
CA ASP A 12 32.28 77.89 4.37
C ASP A 12 32.65 76.96 5.56
N PRO A 13 33.78 77.20 6.26
CA PRO A 13 34.17 76.45 7.46
C PRO A 13 33.05 76.25 8.48
N LYS A 14 32.09 77.18 8.59
CA LYS A 14 30.96 77.09 9.52
C LYS A 14 30.00 75.93 9.20
N LYS A 15 29.98 75.43 7.97
CA LYS A 15 29.13 74.32 7.52
C LYS A 15 29.82 72.95 7.61
N LEU A 16 31.13 72.93 7.92
CA LEU A 16 31.92 71.71 8.07
C LEU A 16 32.10 71.33 9.53
N ILE A 17 32.20 70.03 9.79
CA ILE A 17 32.50 69.48 11.12
C ILE A 17 33.93 68.94 11.18
N SER A 18 34.50 68.91 12.39
CA SER A 18 35.77 68.26 12.71
C SER A 18 35.51 67.07 13.65
N PRO A 19 35.08 65.91 13.14
CA PRO A 19 34.55 64.84 13.97
C PRO A 19 35.62 63.99 14.66
N CYS A 20 36.91 64.20 14.38
CA CYS A 20 38.03 63.43 14.92
C CYS A 20 39.29 64.31 15.03
N ASN A 21 40.38 63.77 15.58
CA ASN A 21 41.63 64.50 15.82
C ASN A 21 42.52 64.70 14.57
N CYS A 22 41.97 64.58 13.36
CA CYS A 22 42.74 64.83 12.13
C CYS A 22 43.07 66.33 11.99
N THR A 23 44.23 66.63 11.42
CA THR A 23 44.71 68.00 11.14
C THR A 23 44.79 68.28 9.64
N GLY A 24 44.97 69.54 9.26
CA GLY A 24 45.05 69.97 7.86
C GLY A 24 43.76 69.70 7.06
N SER A 25 43.90 69.41 5.77
CA SER A 25 42.78 69.15 4.84
C SER A 25 41.95 67.91 5.22
N GLN A 26 42.48 67.03 6.07
CA GLN A 26 41.78 65.81 6.53
C GLN A 26 40.86 66.06 7.73
N LYS A 27 40.85 67.28 8.27
CA LYS A 27 40.07 67.68 9.45
C LYS A 27 38.58 67.86 9.14
N TYR A 28 38.26 68.53 8.02
CA TYR A 28 36.92 69.02 7.74
C TYR A 28 36.08 68.06 6.89
N ILE A 29 34.84 67.81 7.32
CA ILE A 29 33.93 66.85 6.70
C ILE A 29 32.49 67.40 6.77
N HIS A 30 31.64 67.14 5.78
CA HIS A 30 30.20 67.33 5.92
C HIS A 30 29.59 66.26 6.84
N GLN A 31 28.68 66.66 7.75
CA GLN A 31 27.94 65.70 8.58
C GLN A 31 27.20 64.65 7.73
N ALA A 32 26.59 65.06 6.61
CA ALA A 32 25.90 64.15 5.69
C ALA A 32 26.85 63.12 5.02
N CYS A 33 28.07 63.52 4.67
CA CYS A 33 29.05 62.60 4.08
C CYS A 33 29.55 61.58 5.10
N LEU A 34 29.81 62.00 6.35
CA LEU A 34 30.16 61.08 7.43
C LEU A 34 29.04 60.07 7.67
N ASN A 35 27.79 60.54 7.72
CA ASN A 35 26.60 59.74 7.89
C ASN A 35 26.46 58.66 6.79
N LYS A 36 26.59 59.06 5.52
CA LYS A 36 26.51 58.14 4.37
C LYS A 36 27.62 57.08 4.40
N TRP A 37 28.84 57.48 4.74
CA TRP A 37 29.96 56.54 4.89
C TRP A 37 29.72 55.55 6.03
N GLN A 38 29.25 56.02 7.20
CA GLN A 38 28.92 55.14 8.33
C GLN A 38 27.83 54.14 7.96
N GLU A 39 26.81 54.53 7.18
CA GLU A 39 25.77 53.62 6.70
C GLU A 39 26.33 52.52 5.79
N THR A 40 27.20 52.86 4.84
CA THR A 40 27.85 51.87 3.97
C THR A 40 28.70 50.90 4.77
N MET A 41 29.49 51.40 5.73
CA MET A 41 30.29 50.55 6.62
C MET A 41 29.41 49.61 7.45
N MET A 42 28.27 50.09 7.95
CA MET A 42 27.30 49.25 8.66
C MET A 42 26.75 48.13 7.78
N LYS A 43 26.36 48.42 6.52
CA LYS A 43 25.92 47.38 5.58
C LYS A 43 27.00 46.32 5.37
N ASN A 44 28.25 46.75 5.19
CA ASN A 44 29.38 45.84 4.99
C ASN A 44 29.67 44.96 6.21
N VAL A 45 29.48 45.46 7.44
CA VAL A 45 29.62 44.65 8.66
C VAL A 45 28.60 43.50 8.69
N PHE A 46 27.39 43.70 8.16
CA PHE A 46 26.40 42.63 8.07
C PHE A 46 26.62 41.69 6.89
N THR A 47 27.01 42.22 5.73
CA THR A 47 27.20 41.41 4.52
C THR A 47 28.51 40.60 4.58
N TYR A 48 29.55 41.13 5.21
CA TYR A 48 30.89 40.55 5.25
C TYR A 48 31.51 40.64 6.67
N PRO A 49 30.96 39.91 7.66
CA PRO A 49 31.35 40.03 9.07
C PRO A 49 32.80 39.59 9.36
N GLU A 50 33.37 38.72 8.52
CA GLU A 50 34.77 38.28 8.62
C GLU A 50 35.76 39.41 8.31
N THR A 51 35.37 40.38 7.47
CA THR A 51 36.27 41.42 6.95
C THR A 51 36.06 42.77 7.64
N PHE A 52 34.84 43.06 8.10
CA PHE A 52 34.47 44.35 8.66
C PHE A 52 34.00 44.24 10.11
N SER A 53 34.44 45.17 10.96
CA SER A 53 34.05 45.23 12.38
C SER A 53 33.33 46.52 12.72
N LEU A 54 32.45 46.47 13.74
CA LEU A 54 31.74 47.65 14.27
C LEU A 54 32.70 48.77 14.73
N SER A 55 33.95 48.44 15.06
CA SER A 55 34.95 49.42 15.45
C SER A 55 35.28 50.40 14.32
N GLN A 56 35.25 49.94 13.06
CA GLN A 56 35.56 50.76 11.89
C GLN A 56 34.46 51.79 11.60
N VAL A 57 33.23 51.58 12.07
CA VAL A 57 32.12 52.54 11.90
C VAL A 57 32.26 53.73 12.84
N SER A 58 32.82 53.50 14.04
CA SER A 58 32.87 54.48 15.13
C SER A 58 34.24 55.15 15.31
N LYS A 59 35.26 54.71 14.58
CA LYS A 59 36.63 55.25 14.62
C LYS A 59 37.06 55.75 13.25
N CYS A 60 37.87 56.80 13.22
CA CYS A 60 38.42 57.33 11.98
C CYS A 60 39.43 56.35 11.35
N GLY A 61 39.30 56.10 10.05
CA GLY A 61 40.22 55.21 9.32
C GLY A 61 41.68 55.68 9.33
N VAL A 62 41.92 56.99 9.47
CA VAL A 62 43.25 57.62 9.46
C VAL A 62 43.83 57.74 10.87
N CYS A 63 43.27 58.61 11.71
CA CYS A 63 43.83 58.87 13.04
C CYS A 63 43.39 57.87 14.12
N LYS A 64 42.53 56.90 13.79
CA LYS A 64 41.98 55.86 14.70
C LYS A 64 41.20 56.37 15.93
N SER A 65 41.17 57.69 16.16
CA SER A 65 40.35 58.30 17.21
C SER A 65 38.86 58.07 16.96
N LYS A 66 38.10 57.96 18.05
CA LYS A 66 36.64 57.79 18.01
C LYS A 66 36.01 59.08 17.48
N TYR A 67 35.00 58.95 16.62
CA TYR A 67 34.26 60.13 16.20
C TYR A 67 33.54 60.77 17.39
N ILE A 68 33.68 62.08 17.53
CA ILE A 68 33.08 62.88 18.62
C ILE A 68 31.56 63.00 18.43
N THR A 69 31.10 62.94 17.18
CA THR A 69 29.68 62.99 16.82
C THR A 69 28.96 61.69 17.19
N LYS A 70 27.67 61.80 17.55
CA LYS A 70 26.82 60.62 17.81
C LYS A 70 26.76 59.74 16.54
N PRO A 71 26.85 58.40 16.66
CA PRO A 71 26.83 57.51 15.50
C PRO A 71 25.51 57.66 14.74
N TYR A 72 25.60 57.92 13.43
CA TYR A 72 24.44 58.03 12.56
C TYR A 72 24.00 56.64 12.10
N SER A 73 22.84 56.17 12.55
CA SER A 73 22.27 54.92 12.03
C SER A 73 20.80 54.75 12.40
N LYS A 74 19.96 54.46 11.40
CA LYS A 74 18.57 54.00 11.55
C LYS A 74 18.48 52.62 12.24
N TYR A 75 19.53 51.81 12.13
CA TYR A 75 19.54 50.40 12.54
C TYR A 75 20.22 50.14 13.90
N TRP A 76 20.87 51.14 14.51
CA TRP A 76 21.62 50.96 15.78
C TRP A 76 20.74 50.48 16.94
N LYS A 77 19.48 50.90 16.96
CA LYS A 77 18.48 50.42 17.93
C LYS A 77 18.20 48.92 17.76
N TRP A 78 18.08 48.45 16.53
CA TRP A 78 17.86 47.04 16.21
C TRP A 78 19.10 46.20 16.57
N ILE A 79 20.31 46.68 16.31
CA ILE A 79 21.54 45.91 16.64
C ILE A 79 21.67 45.64 18.12
N LYS A 80 21.50 46.67 18.96
CA LYS A 80 21.51 46.49 20.42
C LYS A 80 20.38 45.58 20.90
N PHE A 81 19.25 45.61 20.22
CA PHE A 81 18.12 44.76 20.55
C PHE A 81 18.37 43.29 20.18
N PHE A 82 18.89 42.99 18.99
CA PHE A 82 19.01 41.63 18.45
C PHE A 82 20.29 40.87 18.86
N THR A 83 21.35 41.56 19.25
CA THR A 83 22.60 40.94 19.72
C THR A 83 22.43 39.91 20.86
N PRO A 84 21.66 40.16 21.94
CA PRO A 84 21.43 39.15 22.97
C PRO A 84 20.66 37.93 22.43
N PHE A 85 19.67 38.13 21.56
CA PHE A 85 18.89 37.03 20.97
C PHE A 85 19.77 36.11 20.11
N ILE A 86 20.66 36.68 19.29
CA ILE A 86 21.59 35.90 18.47
C ILE A 86 22.54 35.08 19.37
N SER A 87 23.06 35.67 20.45
CA SER A 87 23.95 34.97 21.38
C SER A 87 23.25 33.80 22.09
N ILE A 88 21.98 33.96 22.48
CA ILE A 88 21.17 32.90 23.09
C ILE A 88 20.89 31.80 22.06
N ILE A 89 20.49 32.15 20.84
CA ILE A 89 20.23 31.17 19.77
C ILE A 89 21.50 30.36 19.47
N GLN A 90 22.67 31.00 19.37
CA GLN A 90 23.94 30.31 19.18
C GLN A 90 24.26 29.38 20.36
N GLN A 91 24.10 29.83 21.60
CA GLN A 91 24.37 29.05 22.81
C GLN A 91 23.52 27.76 22.90
N TYR A 92 22.25 27.79 22.47
CA TYR A 92 21.34 26.65 22.60
C TYR A 92 21.12 25.85 21.30
N SER A 93 21.60 26.33 20.15
CA SER A 93 21.47 25.66 18.86
C SER A 93 21.94 24.19 18.88
N TYR A 94 23.11 23.92 19.48
CA TYR A 94 23.63 22.56 19.61
C TYR A 94 22.73 21.66 20.47
N SER A 95 22.20 22.20 21.58
CA SER A 95 21.32 21.46 22.49
C SER A 95 19.98 21.14 21.85
N ILE A 96 19.42 22.05 21.05
CA ILE A 96 18.18 21.84 20.30
C ILE A 96 18.39 20.77 19.22
N ILE A 97 19.49 20.82 18.46
CA ILE A 97 19.81 19.82 17.45
C ILE A 97 19.96 18.43 18.09
N LEU A 98 20.71 18.33 19.19
CA LEU A 98 20.88 17.06 19.91
C LEU A 98 19.55 16.50 20.41
N PHE A 99 18.69 17.35 20.98
CA PHE A 99 17.36 16.95 21.43
C PHE A 99 16.50 16.43 20.28
N LEU A 100 16.45 17.11 19.14
CA LEU A 100 15.71 16.68 17.96
C LEU A 100 16.23 15.35 17.39
N VAL A 101 17.55 15.15 17.37
CA VAL A 101 18.17 13.87 16.95
C VAL A 101 17.78 12.74 17.90
N THR A 102 17.82 12.97 19.23
CA THR A 102 17.39 11.94 20.19
C THR A 102 15.91 11.60 20.02
N LEU A 103 15.03 12.59 19.87
CA LEU A 103 13.61 12.38 19.62
C LEU A 103 13.37 11.55 18.34
N ALA A 104 14.11 11.83 17.27
CA ALA A 104 14.03 11.09 16.02
C ALA A 104 14.46 9.62 16.18
N LEU A 105 15.56 9.35 16.89
CA LEU A 105 16.06 7.99 17.14
C LEU A 105 15.07 7.15 17.98
N PHE A 106 14.48 7.74 19.03
CA PHE A 106 13.45 7.06 19.82
C PHE A 106 12.17 6.80 19.03
N SER A 107 11.76 7.73 18.15
CA SER A 107 10.59 7.53 17.29
C SER A 107 10.79 6.41 16.25
N GLY A 108 12.00 6.28 15.70
CA GLY A 108 12.36 5.21 14.77
C GLY A 108 12.34 3.82 15.42
N LEU A 109 12.82 3.72 16.67
CA LEU A 109 12.75 2.46 17.45
C LEU A 109 11.32 2.01 17.70
N ILE A 110 10.41 2.95 18.00
CA ILE A 110 8.99 2.66 18.20
C ILE A 110 8.36 2.13 16.90
N LEU A 111 8.65 2.76 15.75
CA LEU A 111 8.12 2.33 14.47
C LEU A 111 8.63 0.93 14.07
N ILE A 112 9.93 0.67 14.24
CA ILE A 112 10.52 -0.65 13.97
C ILE A 112 9.90 -1.72 14.89
N THR A 113 9.74 -1.41 16.17
CA THR A 113 9.10 -2.31 17.14
C THR A 113 7.63 -2.57 16.80
N PHE A 114 6.90 -1.56 16.32
CA PHE A 114 5.53 -1.72 15.87
C PHE A 114 5.43 -2.62 14.62
N LEU A 115 6.25 -2.35 13.60
CA LEU A 115 6.25 -3.11 12.35
C LEU A 115 6.66 -4.58 12.57
N THR A 116 7.64 -4.84 13.44
CA THR A 116 8.06 -6.21 13.79
C THR A 116 6.96 -6.97 14.52
N ASN A 117 6.30 -6.35 15.51
CA ASN A 117 5.15 -6.97 16.19
C ASN A 117 3.98 -7.25 15.23
N LEU A 118 3.67 -6.31 14.33
CA LEU A 118 2.64 -6.48 13.31
C LEU A 118 2.96 -7.68 12.41
N LEU A 119 4.21 -7.80 11.96
CA LEU A 119 4.67 -8.94 11.15
C LEU A 119 4.55 -10.27 11.91
N CYS A 120 4.95 -10.32 13.19
CA CYS A 120 4.81 -11.51 14.02
C CYS A 120 3.34 -11.94 14.17
N ILE A 121 2.43 -10.98 14.40
CA ILE A 121 0.99 -11.26 14.48
C ILE A 121 0.49 -11.84 13.15
N LEU A 122 0.88 -11.25 12.01
CA LEU A 122 0.49 -11.75 10.68
C LEU A 122 1.00 -13.18 10.46
N ILE A 123 2.25 -13.48 10.81
CA ILE A 123 2.84 -14.82 10.70
C ILE A 123 2.07 -15.82 11.58
N ILE A 124 1.77 -15.46 12.83
CA ILE A 124 1.00 -16.30 13.75
C ILE A 124 -0.40 -16.55 13.20
N CYS A 125 -1.09 -15.52 12.70
CA CYS A 125 -2.40 -15.66 12.07
C CYS A 125 -2.37 -16.61 10.87
N VAL A 126 -1.36 -16.47 9.99
CA VAL A 126 -1.16 -17.38 8.85
C VAL A 126 -0.89 -18.80 9.35
N ALA A 127 -0.03 -18.98 10.35
CA ALA A 127 0.26 -20.29 10.93
C ALA A 127 -0.99 -20.96 11.51
N ILE A 128 -1.84 -20.21 12.22
CA ILE A 128 -3.12 -20.70 12.75
C ILE A 128 -4.06 -21.11 11.61
N CYS A 129 -4.16 -20.31 10.53
CA CYS A 129 -4.96 -20.67 9.35
C CYS A 129 -4.50 -22.00 8.75
N TYR A 130 -3.19 -22.16 8.53
CA TYR A 130 -2.62 -23.41 8.01
C TYR A 130 -2.85 -24.59 8.94
N TRP A 131 -2.70 -24.40 10.25
CA TRP A 131 -2.94 -25.44 11.25
C TRP A 131 -4.40 -25.89 11.29
N LYS A 132 -5.34 -24.97 11.02
CA LYS A 132 -6.77 -25.27 10.85
C LYS A 132 -7.15 -25.76 9.45
N GLY A 133 -6.19 -26.00 8.55
CA GLY A 133 -6.44 -26.46 7.19
C GLY A 133 -7.07 -25.39 6.28
N ILE A 134 -6.99 -24.11 6.64
CA ILE A 134 -7.49 -22.98 5.84
C ILE A 134 -6.31 -22.40 5.06
N ARG A 135 -6.36 -22.46 3.73
CA ARG A 135 -5.29 -21.97 2.85
C ARG A 135 -5.78 -20.79 2.01
N PRO A 136 -5.07 -19.63 2.02
CA PRO A 136 -5.38 -18.55 1.10
C PRO A 136 -5.09 -18.98 -0.33
N ARG A 137 -5.99 -18.66 -1.26
CA ARG A 137 -5.85 -18.91 -2.68
C ARG A 137 -6.24 -17.67 -3.47
N ILE A 138 -5.47 -17.42 -4.51
CA ILE A 138 -5.71 -16.35 -5.46
C ILE A 138 -6.49 -16.95 -6.63
N PHE A 139 -7.66 -16.38 -6.91
CA PHE A 139 -8.50 -16.73 -8.04
C PHE A 139 -8.37 -15.63 -9.10
N ALA A 140 -7.88 -15.98 -10.28
CA ALA A 140 -7.96 -15.10 -11.44
C ALA A 140 -9.36 -15.23 -12.04
N THR A 141 -10.13 -14.15 -11.97
CA THR A 141 -11.47 -14.05 -12.57
C THR A 141 -11.46 -13.01 -13.70
N ILE A 142 -12.50 -13.00 -14.53
CA ILE A 142 -12.65 -12.01 -15.61
C ILE A 142 -12.64 -10.58 -15.06
N ASP A 143 -13.17 -10.37 -13.85
CA ASP A 143 -13.22 -9.08 -13.16
C ASP A 143 -11.96 -8.77 -12.33
N GLY A 144 -10.87 -9.53 -12.52
CA GLY A 144 -9.60 -9.33 -11.84
C GLY A 144 -9.24 -10.40 -10.82
N ILE A 145 -8.35 -10.04 -9.88
CA ILE A 145 -7.78 -10.97 -8.90
C ILE A 145 -8.61 -10.96 -7.62
N ARG A 146 -9.20 -12.10 -7.26
CA ARG A 146 -9.87 -12.30 -5.96
C ARG A 146 -9.00 -13.13 -5.02
N LEU A 147 -8.85 -12.67 -3.79
CA LEU A 147 -8.27 -13.45 -2.70
C LEU A 147 -9.40 -14.17 -1.96
N GLY A 148 -9.31 -15.49 -1.83
CA GLY A 148 -10.24 -16.29 -1.06
C GLY A 148 -9.50 -17.28 -0.17
N PHE A 149 -10.25 -17.96 0.69
CA PHE A 149 -9.73 -19.03 1.54
C PHE A 149 -10.41 -20.33 1.16
N ILE A 150 -9.63 -21.38 0.94
CA ILE A 150 -10.14 -22.74 0.74
C ILE A 150 -9.84 -23.58 1.97
N ARG A 151 -10.77 -24.48 2.33
CA ARG A 151 -10.50 -25.51 3.34
C ARG A 151 -9.88 -26.71 2.65
N VAL A 152 -8.82 -27.24 3.21
CA VAL A 152 -8.18 -28.47 2.76
C VAL A 152 -8.01 -29.42 3.93
N GLY A 153 -8.13 -30.71 3.67
CA GLY A 153 -8.05 -31.75 4.68
C GLY A 153 -7.36 -33.00 4.15
N ASN A 154 -7.01 -33.91 5.07
CA ASN A 154 -6.51 -35.23 4.68
C ASN A 154 -7.57 -35.98 3.84
N PRO A 155 -7.17 -36.81 2.88
CA PRO A 155 -8.10 -37.57 2.05
C PRO A 155 -9.16 -38.31 2.87
N VAL A 156 -10.41 -38.28 2.44
CA VAL A 156 -11.50 -39.06 3.04
C VAL A 156 -11.63 -40.37 2.26
N ALA A 157 -11.39 -41.50 2.92
CA ALA A 157 -11.28 -42.81 2.26
C ALA A 157 -12.56 -43.27 1.56
N GLU A 158 -13.71 -42.70 1.92
CA GLU A 158 -15.02 -43.05 1.36
C GLU A 158 -15.26 -42.44 -0.02
N ILE A 159 -14.54 -41.36 -0.40
CA ILE A 159 -14.82 -40.62 -1.63
C ILE A 159 -14.28 -41.36 -2.85
N MET A 160 -15.17 -41.59 -3.82
CA MET A 160 -14.83 -42.15 -5.13
C MET A 160 -15.73 -41.58 -6.23
N PRO A 161 -15.34 -41.67 -7.51
CA PRO A 161 -16.25 -41.43 -8.62
C PRO A 161 -17.54 -42.25 -8.48
N GLY A 162 -18.68 -41.63 -8.76
CA GLY A 162 -20.00 -42.22 -8.61
C GLY A 162 -20.70 -41.87 -7.30
N MET A 163 -20.06 -41.17 -6.38
CA MET A 163 -20.73 -40.73 -5.15
C MET A 163 -21.61 -39.50 -5.35
N ILE A 164 -22.69 -39.45 -4.58
CA ILE A 164 -23.51 -38.24 -4.41
C ILE A 164 -23.15 -37.58 -3.07
N ILE A 165 -22.88 -36.28 -3.14
CA ILE A 165 -22.77 -35.41 -1.96
C ILE A 165 -23.94 -34.44 -1.90
N SER A 166 -24.37 -34.09 -0.70
CA SER A 166 -25.42 -33.11 -0.46
C SER A 166 -24.87 -31.91 0.29
N ALA A 167 -25.34 -30.72 -0.09
CA ALA A 167 -25.09 -29.50 0.66
C ALA A 167 -25.76 -29.58 2.04
N THR A 168 -25.02 -29.23 3.09
CA THR A 168 -25.56 -29.11 4.45
C THR A 168 -26.11 -27.70 4.71
N SER A 169 -26.64 -27.48 5.91
CA SER A 169 -27.09 -26.15 6.38
C SER A 169 -25.96 -25.11 6.47
N ALA A 170 -24.70 -25.51 6.31
CA ALA A 170 -23.57 -24.60 6.20
C ALA A 170 -23.61 -23.74 4.91
N ILE A 171 -24.27 -24.23 3.85
CA ILE A 171 -24.43 -23.50 2.58
C ILE A 171 -25.80 -22.83 2.56
N THR A 172 -25.84 -21.54 2.89
CA THR A 172 -27.10 -20.78 3.04
C THR A 172 -27.51 -19.98 1.80
N GLN A 173 -26.64 -19.84 0.80
CA GLN A 173 -26.89 -19.01 -0.38
C GLN A 173 -26.14 -19.51 -1.62
N GLY A 174 -26.58 -19.05 -2.79
CA GLY A 174 -25.93 -19.31 -4.08
C GLY A 174 -26.32 -20.64 -4.75
N ILE A 175 -25.62 -20.97 -5.82
CA ILE A 175 -25.93 -22.13 -6.69
C ILE A 175 -25.73 -23.49 -6.01
N PHE A 176 -25.12 -23.55 -4.83
CA PHE A 176 -24.91 -24.79 -4.09
C PHE A 176 -25.91 -24.97 -2.92
N MET A 177 -26.74 -23.97 -2.63
CA MET A 177 -27.77 -24.12 -1.60
C MET A 177 -28.73 -25.26 -1.98
N ASN A 178 -28.95 -26.21 -1.07
CA ASN A 178 -29.75 -27.41 -1.26
C ASN A 178 -29.36 -28.26 -2.49
N SER A 179 -28.10 -28.21 -2.94
CA SER A 179 -27.66 -28.99 -4.10
C SER A 179 -27.29 -30.43 -3.75
N LYS A 180 -27.64 -31.37 -4.63
CA LYS A 180 -27.05 -32.72 -4.68
C LYS A 180 -26.07 -32.77 -5.84
N ILE A 181 -24.83 -33.19 -5.60
CA ILE A 181 -23.77 -33.22 -6.61
C ILE A 181 -23.30 -34.65 -6.81
N LEU A 182 -23.28 -35.09 -8.06
CA LEU A 182 -22.62 -36.33 -8.48
C LEU A 182 -21.13 -36.07 -8.72
N ILE A 183 -20.26 -36.78 -8.01
CA ILE A 183 -18.81 -36.76 -8.23
C ILE A 183 -18.49 -37.70 -9.39
N THR A 184 -17.93 -37.18 -10.48
CA THR A 184 -17.59 -37.96 -11.68
C THR A 184 -16.11 -38.27 -11.78
N ASN A 185 -15.26 -37.45 -11.14
CA ASN A 185 -13.84 -37.71 -11.02
C ASN A 185 -13.36 -37.22 -9.65
N TYR A 186 -12.48 -37.99 -9.01
CA TYR A 186 -11.89 -37.65 -7.73
C TYR A 186 -10.48 -38.23 -7.62
N SER A 187 -9.53 -37.37 -7.27
CA SER A 187 -8.22 -37.75 -6.77
C SER A 187 -7.75 -36.69 -5.78
N PRO A 188 -7.19 -37.06 -4.62
CA PRO A 188 -6.71 -36.09 -3.64
C PRO A 188 -5.68 -35.11 -4.22
N GLU A 189 -4.84 -35.57 -5.15
CA GLU A 189 -3.73 -34.80 -5.70
C GLU A 189 -4.13 -33.89 -6.86
N THR A 190 -5.12 -34.28 -7.67
CA THR A 190 -5.56 -33.49 -8.84
C THR A 190 -6.84 -32.69 -8.57
N GLY A 191 -7.63 -33.10 -7.56
CA GLY A 191 -8.90 -32.47 -7.19
C GLY A 191 -10.11 -33.34 -7.54
N ALA A 192 -11.28 -32.72 -7.55
CA ALA A 192 -12.54 -33.40 -7.85
C ALA A 192 -13.37 -32.63 -8.88
N VAL A 193 -14.18 -33.36 -9.63
CA VAL A 193 -15.15 -32.83 -10.59
C VAL A 193 -16.51 -33.46 -10.32
N GLY A 194 -17.57 -32.65 -10.35
CA GLY A 194 -18.93 -33.13 -10.21
C GLY A 194 -19.98 -32.22 -10.84
N PHE A 195 -21.22 -32.69 -10.85
CA PHE A 195 -22.37 -32.05 -11.50
C PHE A 195 -23.58 -31.97 -10.56
N ILE A 196 -24.20 -30.79 -10.46
CA ILE A 196 -25.39 -30.61 -9.61
C ILE A 196 -26.61 -31.26 -10.29
N LEU A 197 -27.15 -32.30 -9.67
CA LEU A 197 -28.25 -33.11 -10.23
C LEU A 197 -29.61 -32.42 -10.15
N ASN A 198 -29.84 -31.64 -9.10
CA ASN A 198 -31.17 -31.13 -8.74
C ASN A 198 -31.41 -29.65 -9.09
N LYS A 199 -30.66 -29.10 -10.06
CA LYS A 199 -30.85 -27.72 -10.54
C LYS A 199 -30.98 -27.70 -12.06
N ARG A 200 -32.21 -27.45 -12.53
CA ARG A 200 -32.58 -27.49 -13.96
C ARG A 200 -32.85 -26.06 -14.48
N ILE A 201 -32.46 -25.80 -15.73
CA ILE A 201 -32.60 -24.49 -16.39
C ILE A 201 -33.81 -24.51 -17.34
N GLY A 202 -34.07 -25.65 -18.00
CA GLY A 202 -35.18 -25.77 -18.94
C GLY A 202 -35.05 -26.96 -19.88
N ILE A 203 -35.95 -27.02 -20.85
CA ILE A 203 -35.95 -27.98 -21.96
C ILE A 203 -35.67 -27.20 -23.24
N GLU A 204 -34.59 -27.54 -23.93
CA GLU A 204 -34.33 -27.08 -25.30
C GLU A 204 -34.30 -28.31 -26.20
N GLU A 205 -35.04 -28.29 -27.32
CA GLU A 205 -35.05 -29.39 -28.31
C GLU A 205 -35.38 -30.79 -27.72
N ASN A 206 -36.28 -30.86 -26.73
CA ASN A 206 -36.61 -32.07 -25.95
C ASN A 206 -35.46 -32.63 -25.09
N LEU A 207 -34.37 -31.89 -24.90
CA LEU A 207 -33.26 -32.25 -24.01
C LEU A 207 -33.35 -31.47 -22.70
N PHE A 208 -33.17 -32.16 -21.57
CA PHE A 208 -33.15 -31.53 -20.24
C PHE A 208 -31.76 -30.97 -19.92
N TYR A 209 -31.69 -29.67 -19.64
CA TYR A 209 -30.46 -28.99 -19.24
C TYR A 209 -30.44 -28.67 -17.73
N GLY A 210 -29.40 -29.16 -17.06
CA GLY A 210 -29.02 -28.85 -15.69
C GLY A 210 -27.88 -27.86 -15.59
N ILE A 211 -27.74 -27.22 -14.43
CA ILE A 211 -26.54 -26.45 -14.07
C ILE A 211 -25.55 -27.43 -13.45
N GLY A 212 -24.43 -27.75 -14.11
CA GLY A 212 -23.41 -28.62 -13.53
C GLY A 212 -22.59 -27.95 -12.43
N GLY A 213 -22.39 -26.64 -12.54
CA GLY A 213 -21.69 -25.81 -11.55
C GLY A 213 -21.17 -24.50 -12.13
N PRO A 214 -20.39 -23.73 -11.35
CA PRO A 214 -19.96 -22.39 -11.73
C PRO A 214 -18.74 -22.38 -12.67
N VAL A 215 -18.02 -23.50 -12.79
CA VAL A 215 -16.79 -23.57 -13.57
C VAL A 215 -17.14 -23.79 -15.04
N SER A 216 -16.55 -22.97 -15.92
CA SER A 216 -16.76 -23.03 -17.37
C SER A 216 -18.25 -23.11 -17.77
N PRO A 217 -19.07 -22.09 -17.42
CA PRO A 217 -20.54 -22.16 -17.55
C PRO A 217 -21.04 -22.40 -18.97
N ASN A 218 -20.25 -22.08 -19.98
CA ASN A 218 -20.59 -22.29 -21.39
C ASN A 218 -20.18 -23.68 -21.92
N SER A 219 -19.50 -24.50 -21.10
CA SER A 219 -19.13 -25.85 -21.48
C SER A 219 -20.30 -26.81 -21.28
N GLN A 220 -20.61 -27.60 -22.31
CA GLN A 220 -21.65 -28.62 -22.27
C GLN A 220 -21.04 -29.98 -21.90
N HIS A 221 -21.68 -30.66 -20.96
CA HIS A 221 -21.31 -31.99 -20.50
C HIS A 221 -22.54 -32.89 -20.51
N ILE A 222 -22.35 -34.17 -20.83
CA ILE A 222 -23.47 -35.12 -20.93
C ILE A 222 -23.16 -36.34 -20.08
N ILE A 223 -24.17 -36.73 -19.29
CA ILE A 223 -24.18 -37.96 -18.51
C ILE A 223 -25.24 -38.86 -19.11
N HIS A 224 -24.92 -40.14 -19.32
CA HIS A 224 -25.78 -41.12 -19.98
C HIS A 224 -25.67 -42.51 -19.35
N ASN A 225 -26.64 -43.39 -19.62
CA ASN A 225 -26.66 -44.76 -19.11
C ASN A 225 -26.09 -45.83 -20.08
N MET A 226 -25.62 -45.42 -21.25
CA MET A 226 -25.07 -46.32 -22.28
C MET A 226 -23.59 -46.67 -22.04
N GLY A 227 -23.27 -47.96 -21.92
CA GLY A 227 -21.95 -48.43 -21.48
C GLY A 227 -20.85 -48.63 -22.53
N GLU A 228 -21.10 -48.31 -23.80
CA GLU A 228 -20.19 -48.63 -24.92
C GLU A 228 -19.97 -47.47 -25.90
N LEU A 229 -20.06 -46.22 -25.44
CA LEU A 229 -19.83 -45.05 -26.29
C LEU A 229 -18.33 -44.71 -26.42
N PRO A 230 -17.80 -44.50 -27.64
CA PRO A 230 -16.44 -44.00 -27.82
C PRO A 230 -16.26 -42.66 -27.13
N GLN A 231 -15.13 -42.47 -26.44
CA GLN A 231 -14.82 -41.27 -25.64
C GLN A 231 -15.76 -41.04 -24.43
N SER A 232 -16.56 -42.04 -24.05
CA SER A 232 -17.25 -42.02 -22.75
C SER A 232 -16.34 -42.59 -21.66
N ALA A 233 -16.43 -42.02 -20.46
CA ALA A 233 -15.78 -42.52 -19.27
C ALA A 233 -16.83 -43.11 -18.32
N ARG A 234 -16.59 -44.32 -17.83
CA ARG A 234 -17.45 -44.95 -16.81
C ARG A 234 -17.24 -44.26 -15.47
N VAL A 235 -18.32 -43.82 -14.84
CA VAL A 235 -18.32 -43.25 -13.48
C VAL A 235 -18.66 -44.34 -12.48
N VAL A 236 -19.83 -44.97 -12.65
CA VAL A 236 -20.30 -46.15 -11.90
C VAL A 236 -21.19 -47.00 -12.81
N ASP A 237 -21.60 -48.19 -12.40
CA ASP A 237 -22.47 -49.05 -13.21
C ASP A 237 -23.77 -48.32 -13.62
N GLY A 238 -24.00 -48.25 -14.94
CA GLY A 238 -25.16 -47.56 -15.51
C GLY A 238 -25.06 -46.04 -15.56
N ILE A 239 -23.93 -45.43 -15.19
CA ILE A 239 -23.69 -43.98 -15.26
C ILE A 239 -22.33 -43.71 -15.90
N TYR A 240 -22.37 -43.02 -17.03
CA TYR A 240 -21.22 -42.71 -17.87
C TYR A 240 -21.22 -41.22 -18.21
N ILE A 241 -20.05 -40.63 -18.42
CA ILE A 241 -19.87 -39.22 -18.76
C ILE A 241 -19.12 -39.07 -20.08
N GLY A 242 -19.54 -38.09 -20.89
CA GLY A 242 -18.91 -37.75 -22.16
C GLY A 242 -19.46 -38.57 -23.32
N GLY A 243 -18.58 -38.96 -24.24
CA GLY A 243 -18.96 -39.68 -25.46
C GLY A 243 -19.26 -38.79 -26.67
N VAL A 244 -19.31 -39.41 -27.86
CA VAL A 244 -19.68 -38.74 -29.11
C VAL A 244 -21.20 -38.60 -29.19
N LEU A 245 -21.69 -37.36 -29.12
CA LEU A 245 -23.13 -37.06 -28.97
C LEU A 245 -23.99 -37.62 -30.11
N ASN A 246 -23.45 -37.60 -31.32
CA ASN A 246 -24.14 -38.09 -32.52
C ASN A 246 -24.36 -39.61 -32.53
N GLN A 247 -23.77 -40.35 -31.59
CA GLN A 247 -23.87 -41.80 -31.47
C GLN A 247 -24.75 -42.25 -30.29
N ILE A 248 -25.32 -41.31 -29.53
CA ILE A 248 -26.22 -41.63 -28.42
C ILE A 248 -27.56 -42.12 -28.99
N HIS A 249 -27.98 -43.32 -28.61
CA HIS A 249 -29.25 -43.89 -29.05
C HIS A 249 -30.44 -43.08 -28.47
N PRO A 250 -31.52 -42.84 -29.23
CA PRO A 250 -32.67 -42.04 -28.75
C PRO A 250 -33.36 -42.57 -27.49
N GLU A 251 -33.24 -43.88 -27.22
CA GLU A 251 -33.81 -44.53 -26.03
C GLU A 251 -32.90 -44.47 -24.80
N ALA A 252 -31.66 -43.99 -24.94
CA ALA A 252 -30.75 -43.83 -23.82
C ALA A 252 -31.21 -42.69 -22.93
N LYS A 253 -31.18 -42.93 -21.61
CA LYS A 253 -31.41 -41.84 -20.65
C LYS A 253 -30.16 -40.97 -20.62
N CYS A 254 -30.34 -39.69 -20.91
CA CYS A 254 -29.26 -38.72 -20.91
C CYS A 254 -29.68 -37.44 -20.17
N MET A 255 -28.69 -36.78 -19.57
CA MET A 255 -28.86 -35.48 -18.93
C MET A 255 -27.72 -34.56 -19.36
N HIS A 256 -28.07 -33.35 -19.79
CA HIS A 256 -27.14 -32.35 -20.27
C HIS A 256 -26.86 -31.35 -19.16
N PHE A 257 -25.61 -30.92 -19.01
CA PHE A 257 -25.18 -29.96 -17.99
C PHE A 257 -24.40 -28.82 -18.61
N LEU A 258 -24.67 -27.61 -18.12
CA LEU A 258 -23.87 -26.42 -18.38
C LEU A 258 -22.90 -26.17 -17.22
N GLY A 259 -21.61 -26.10 -17.54
CA GLY A 259 -20.54 -26.00 -16.57
C GLY A 259 -20.41 -27.23 -15.68
N TYR A 260 -19.51 -27.14 -14.70
CA TYR A 260 -19.27 -28.19 -13.72
C TYR A 260 -18.85 -27.61 -12.37
N SER A 261 -18.92 -28.44 -11.34
CA SER A 261 -18.42 -28.16 -9.99
C SER A 261 -17.01 -28.75 -9.86
N GLY A 262 -16.03 -27.89 -9.60
CA GLY A 262 -14.63 -28.28 -9.49
C GLY A 262 -14.06 -27.98 -8.12
N TRP A 263 -13.33 -28.93 -7.55
CA TRP A 263 -12.59 -28.78 -6.31
C TRP A 263 -11.09 -28.86 -6.56
N ALA A 264 -10.34 -28.02 -5.86
CA ALA A 264 -8.88 -28.11 -5.85
C ALA A 264 -8.40 -29.39 -5.14
N PRO A 265 -7.12 -29.75 -5.29
CA PRO A 265 -6.50 -30.82 -4.51
C PRO A 265 -6.79 -30.66 -3.01
N TYR A 266 -7.23 -31.75 -2.38
CA TYR A 266 -7.61 -31.82 -0.95
C TYR A 266 -8.76 -30.91 -0.49
N GLN A 267 -9.39 -30.14 -1.39
CA GLN A 267 -10.43 -29.17 -1.01
C GLN A 267 -11.73 -29.87 -0.62
N LEU A 268 -12.20 -30.80 -1.46
CA LEU A 268 -13.44 -31.55 -1.20
C LEU A 268 -13.36 -32.29 0.14
N ASP A 269 -12.22 -32.93 0.41
CA ASP A 269 -11.93 -33.60 1.68
C ASP A 269 -12.01 -32.66 2.89
N GLY A 270 -11.43 -31.47 2.75
CA GLY A 270 -11.50 -30.43 3.77
C GLY A 270 -12.92 -29.94 4.01
N GLU A 271 -13.72 -29.77 2.95
CA GLU A 271 -15.11 -29.32 3.04
C GLU A 271 -16.03 -30.40 3.64
N ILE A 272 -15.83 -31.68 3.33
CA ILE A 272 -16.57 -32.79 3.94
C ILE A 272 -16.23 -32.91 5.43
N ARG A 273 -14.94 -32.91 5.81
CA ARG A 273 -14.52 -32.95 7.22
C ARG A 273 -15.00 -31.75 8.03
N ALA A 274 -15.20 -30.62 7.36
CA ALA A 274 -15.77 -29.42 7.93
C ALA A 274 -17.31 -29.45 8.06
N GLY A 275 -17.98 -30.49 7.57
CA GLY A 275 -19.44 -30.61 7.57
C GLY A 275 -20.15 -29.69 6.57
N VAL A 276 -19.44 -29.20 5.54
CA VAL A 276 -20.02 -28.38 4.46
C VAL A 276 -20.76 -29.25 3.45
N TRP A 277 -20.21 -30.44 3.19
CA TRP A 277 -20.82 -31.47 2.36
C TRP A 277 -21.01 -32.75 3.17
N GLU A 278 -22.13 -33.41 2.94
CA GLU A 278 -22.43 -34.72 3.50
C GLU A 278 -22.44 -35.76 2.38
N ILE A 279 -21.82 -36.92 2.64
CA ILE A 279 -21.81 -38.04 1.70
C ILE A 279 -23.16 -38.76 1.82
N VAL A 280 -23.89 -38.84 0.71
CA VAL A 280 -25.21 -39.50 0.67
C VAL A 280 -25.04 -41.00 0.36
N GLY A 281 -24.17 -41.33 -0.59
CA GLY A 281 -23.94 -42.71 -1.02
C GLY A 281 -23.53 -42.82 -2.48
N ILE A 282 -23.48 -44.05 -2.98
CA ILE A 282 -23.20 -44.35 -4.40
C ILE A 282 -24.46 -44.04 -5.22
N ALA A 283 -24.28 -43.33 -6.33
CA ALA A 283 -25.35 -42.95 -7.25
C ALA A 283 -25.93 -44.18 -7.96
N THR A 284 -27.25 -44.23 -8.05
CA THR A 284 -27.96 -45.15 -8.95
C THR A 284 -28.43 -44.40 -10.21
N PRO A 285 -28.68 -45.10 -11.33
CA PRO A 285 -29.23 -44.46 -12.53
C PRO A 285 -30.53 -43.68 -12.26
N ASP A 286 -31.35 -44.14 -11.32
CA ASP A 286 -32.61 -43.47 -10.96
C ASP A 286 -32.39 -42.16 -10.18
N ASP A 287 -31.26 -41.98 -9.50
CA ASP A 287 -30.92 -40.71 -8.86
C ASP A 287 -30.52 -39.62 -9.87
N VAL A 288 -29.98 -40.04 -11.02
CA VAL A 288 -29.40 -39.15 -12.04
C VAL A 288 -30.41 -38.84 -13.14
N PHE A 289 -31.15 -39.84 -13.62
CA PHE A 289 -32.02 -39.72 -14.80
C PHE A 289 -33.51 -39.60 -14.46
N ILE A 290 -33.83 -38.66 -13.55
CA ILE A 290 -35.20 -38.37 -13.07
C ILE A 290 -36.02 -37.57 -14.08
#